data_AF-A0A1M7TFN9-F1
#
_entry.id   AF-A0A1M7TFN9-F1
#
_cell.length_a   1.000
_cell.length_b   1.000
_cell.length_c   1.000
_cell.angle_alpha   90.00
_cell.angle_beta   90.00
_cell.angle_gamma   90.00
#
_symmetry.space_group_name_H-M   'P 1'
#
loop_
_entity.id
_entity.type
_entity.pdbx_description
1 polymer ?
#
loop_
_entity_poly.entity_id
_entity_poly.type
_entity_poly.pdbx_seq_one_letter_code
_entity_poly.pdbx_strand_id
1 'polypeptide(L)'
;MHNLLKKISLICIFLLPLLTTSCAREKQGVDAGFPGSNQKAVNLNVKIDNPYPPIPIVCKDLKDYPQDLLYFAKHNKGYNLNAPLVSFAEQLSHDEKSNQRFLRAWKDLSKLPPAKEIFIGQRYLNPKRGFDKNKQPFSLATWANLEANCNVKAYPARTFNAITVKNTPLRLMPTYDPFLLSPNVYSDGAPFDYFQNSMLWLGTPVKVLHLSADGHWALLSTPAASGWTYVENITEVDESFEAEWRNSKWAAVIQDQVPLNFENKKIQEFGVKAQLGTILPIAKKGHKGSLTLKVPVKGSDGKAKIALANFHGDEAVVKPLALTPNNIARVGNAMIGQPYGWGGYKELRDCSATTKNLYAIFGMWLPRNSAAQASWGKVINLKGMTAQEKEAIIAKDAIPFKSLIWMPGHIGVYIGNHPKTKRPAFFHNVWGIRMKSGLNSVQVNPETNETLNEENAEDSDTCDVNIFNGRLIIGRAVVSSLAPGAELPQVASTNGLLDRIERIVILPEVENKTPVVSKKAVSKKKSKKKTKGNKAKSSKAKKSQKSSKNKKTSGKKK
;
A
#
# COMPACT_ATOMS: atom_id res chain seq x y z
N MET A 1 -34.04 3.05 54.05
CA MET A 1 -35.12 4.06 54.15
C MET A 1 -35.68 4.25 52.76
N HIS A 2 -36.69 3.46 52.33
CA HIS A 2 -38.13 3.80 52.40
C HIS A 2 -38.39 5.23 51.90
N ASN A 3 -39.26 5.54 50.96
CA ASN A 3 -40.29 4.86 50.15
C ASN A 3 -40.85 6.00 49.30
N LEU A 4 -41.18 5.83 48.01
CA LEU A 4 -42.46 6.32 47.47
C LEU A 4 -42.71 5.88 46.01
N LEU A 5 -43.60 4.89 45.94
CA LEU A 5 -44.59 4.60 44.91
C LEU A 5 -45.42 5.87 44.54
N LYS A 6 -46.18 6.05 43.45
CA LYS A 6 -47.04 5.15 42.65
C LYS A 6 -47.86 5.99 41.63
N LYS A 7 -48.58 5.27 40.73
CA LYS A 7 -49.82 5.58 39.94
C LYS A 7 -49.58 6.14 38.53
N ILE A 8 -50.22 5.67 37.44
CA ILE A 8 -51.60 5.17 37.15
C ILE A 8 -51.52 4.15 35.95
N SER A 9 -51.97 2.87 36.01
CA SER A 9 -53.27 2.26 35.56
C SER A 9 -53.72 2.61 34.11
N LEU A 10 -54.29 1.77 33.21
CA LEU A 10 -54.98 0.47 33.23
C LEU A 10 -55.30 0.02 31.76
N ILE A 11 -55.44 -1.30 31.49
CA ILE A 11 -56.35 -2.00 30.52
C ILE A 11 -56.13 -1.86 28.99
N CYS A 12 -56.27 -2.86 28.08
CA CYS A 12 -56.55 -4.31 28.12
C CYS A 12 -56.11 -5.03 26.81
N ILE A 13 -55.61 -6.25 26.98
CA ILE A 13 -55.78 -7.55 26.27
C ILE A 13 -56.69 -7.59 25.01
N PHE A 14 -56.22 -8.19 23.90
CA PHE A 14 -56.79 -9.42 23.29
C PHE A 14 -56.02 -10.00 22.05
N LEU A 15 -55.67 -11.30 22.18
CA LEU A 15 -55.63 -12.44 21.22
C LEU A 15 -54.81 -12.46 19.89
N LEU A 16 -53.97 -13.51 19.84
CA LEU A 16 -53.42 -14.26 18.70
C LEU A 16 -54.51 -15.02 17.91
N PRO A 17 -54.27 -15.45 16.65
CA PRO A 17 -53.76 -16.82 16.44
C PRO A 17 -52.78 -17.03 15.27
N LEU A 18 -52.00 -18.11 15.40
CA LEU A 18 -51.21 -18.79 14.39
C LEU A 18 -52.08 -19.36 13.26
N LEU A 19 -51.55 -19.40 12.02
CA LEU A 19 -51.84 -20.46 11.05
C LEU A 19 -50.65 -20.67 10.10
N THR A 20 -50.34 -21.95 9.90
CA THR A 20 -49.29 -22.57 9.09
C THR A 20 -49.71 -22.72 7.62
N THR A 21 -48.78 -22.66 6.66
CA THR A 21 -48.72 -23.59 5.49
C THR A 21 -47.40 -23.52 4.71
N SER A 22 -46.76 -24.69 4.60
CA SER A 22 -46.10 -25.33 3.45
C SER A 22 -45.34 -24.54 2.36
N CYS A 23 -44.04 -24.87 2.30
CA CYS A 23 -43.23 -25.29 1.14
C CYS A 23 -43.75 -25.06 -0.29
N ALA A 24 -43.00 -24.28 -1.08
CA ALA A 24 -42.75 -24.54 -2.50
C ALA A 24 -41.36 -24.03 -2.89
N ARG A 25 -40.63 -24.87 -3.63
CA ARG A 25 -39.25 -24.72 -4.04
C ARG A 25 -39.25 -24.19 -5.47
N GLU A 26 -38.58 -23.07 -5.74
CA GLU A 26 -38.21 -22.72 -7.11
C GLU A 26 -36.81 -22.11 -7.17
N LYS A 27 -36.00 -22.67 -8.06
CA LYS A 27 -34.63 -22.27 -8.38
C LYS A 27 -34.68 -20.96 -9.16
N GLN A 28 -33.84 -19.98 -8.84
CA GLN A 28 -33.15 -19.10 -9.81
C GLN A 28 -32.22 -18.08 -9.11
N GLY A 29 -31.02 -17.91 -9.69
CA GLY A 29 -30.20 -16.69 -9.67
C GLY A 29 -29.76 -16.11 -8.31
N VAL A 30 -28.52 -16.38 -7.90
CA VAL A 30 -27.87 -15.61 -6.84
C VAL A 30 -27.44 -14.24 -7.40
N ASP A 31 -28.39 -13.30 -7.46
CA ASP A 31 -28.08 -11.88 -7.62
C ASP A 31 -27.66 -11.31 -6.27
N ALA A 32 -26.36 -11.20 -6.05
CA ALA A 32 -25.80 -10.34 -5.01
C ALA A 32 -25.83 -8.87 -5.47
N GLY A 33 -27.01 -8.40 -5.85
CA GLY A 33 -27.30 -6.98 -6.02
C GLY A 33 -27.53 -6.33 -4.65
N PHE A 34 -26.99 -5.13 -4.47
CA PHE A 34 -27.36 -4.25 -3.35
C PHE A 34 -28.88 -4.25 -3.17
N PRO A 35 -29.43 -4.41 -1.95
CA PRO A 35 -30.86 -4.21 -1.75
C PRO A 35 -31.22 -2.78 -2.18
N GLY A 36 -32.18 -2.69 -3.09
CA GLY A 36 -32.57 -1.45 -3.75
C GLY A 36 -32.89 -0.35 -2.74
N SER A 37 -32.25 0.79 -2.92
CA SER A 37 -32.82 2.06 -2.48
C SER A 37 -32.20 3.19 -3.30
N ASN A 38 -33.05 4.12 -3.71
CA ASN A 38 -32.71 5.44 -4.21
C ASN A 38 -31.91 6.22 -3.16
N GLN A 39 -30.68 5.80 -2.88
CA GLN A 39 -29.75 6.55 -2.05
C GLN A 39 -29.01 7.52 -2.97
N LYS A 40 -29.40 8.80 -2.87
CA LYS A 40 -28.52 9.93 -3.16
C LYS A 40 -27.13 9.57 -2.61
N ALA A 41 -26.09 9.73 -3.41
CA ALA A 41 -24.71 9.58 -2.94
C ALA A 41 -24.55 10.42 -1.67
N VAL A 42 -24.53 9.76 -0.52
CA VAL A 42 -24.21 10.43 0.73
C VAL A 42 -22.71 10.64 0.65
N ASN A 43 -22.32 11.83 0.18
CA ASN A 43 -20.99 12.37 0.41
C ASN A 43 -20.84 12.58 1.92
N LEU A 44 -20.56 11.50 2.65
CA LEU A 44 -19.94 11.62 3.96
C LEU A 44 -18.48 12.04 3.71
N ASN A 45 -18.32 13.32 3.39
CA ASN A 45 -17.03 14.00 3.43
C ASN A 45 -16.57 13.98 4.90
N VAL A 46 -15.94 12.89 5.32
CA VAL A 46 -15.06 12.95 6.50
C VAL A 46 -13.98 13.95 6.11
N LYS A 47 -14.08 15.18 6.63
CA LYS A 47 -13.02 16.18 6.49
C LYS A 47 -11.79 15.62 7.19
N ILE A 48 -10.88 15.05 6.41
CA ILE A 48 -9.51 14.82 6.86
C ILE A 48 -8.83 16.18 6.76
N ASP A 49 -8.45 16.76 7.91
CA ASP A 49 -7.71 18.02 7.93
C ASP A 49 -6.45 17.86 7.08
N ASN A 50 -6.29 18.71 6.06
CA ASN A 50 -5.11 18.67 5.20
C ASN A 50 -3.90 19.11 6.05
N PRO A 51 -2.91 18.24 6.31
CA PRO A 51 -1.77 18.61 7.14
C PRO A 51 -0.76 19.51 6.41
N TYR A 52 -0.99 19.82 5.13
CA TYR A 52 -0.11 20.63 4.29
C TYR A 52 -0.68 22.04 4.10
N PRO A 53 0.20 23.06 3.97
CA PRO A 53 -0.26 24.42 3.73
C PRO A 53 -1.17 24.46 2.50
N PRO A 54 -2.26 25.25 2.52
CA PRO A 54 -3.12 25.42 1.36
C PRO A 54 -2.31 26.06 0.24
N ILE A 55 -2.14 25.34 -0.87
CA ILE A 55 -1.45 25.87 -2.04
C ILE A 55 -2.50 26.16 -3.12
N PRO A 56 -2.71 27.44 -3.44
CA PRO A 56 -3.56 27.88 -4.52
C PRO A 56 -2.71 27.90 -5.78
N ILE A 57 -2.71 26.77 -6.49
CA ILE A 57 -2.80 26.70 -7.95
C ILE A 57 -3.24 25.26 -8.22
N VAL A 58 -4.47 25.14 -8.66
CA VAL A 58 -5.03 23.90 -9.13
C VAL A 58 -4.78 23.85 -10.63
N CYS A 59 -4.00 22.88 -11.10
CA CYS A 59 -3.89 22.63 -12.54
C CYS A 59 -5.29 22.43 -13.13
N LYS A 60 -5.46 22.85 -14.38
CA LYS A 60 -6.75 22.86 -15.08
C LYS A 60 -7.45 21.49 -15.00
N ASP A 61 -6.67 20.42 -15.01
CA ASP A 61 -7.13 19.04 -14.84
C ASP A 61 -8.05 18.82 -13.63
N LEU A 62 -7.78 19.41 -12.46
CA LEU A 62 -8.64 19.14 -11.29
C LEU A 62 -9.99 19.87 -11.38
N LYS A 63 -10.15 20.79 -12.34
CA LYS A 63 -11.43 21.40 -12.72
C LYS A 63 -12.07 20.68 -13.90
N ASP A 64 -11.28 20.34 -14.91
CA ASP A 64 -11.73 19.76 -16.18
C ASP A 64 -12.11 18.28 -16.05
N TYR A 65 -11.48 17.53 -15.14
CA TYR A 65 -11.82 16.15 -14.83
C TYR A 65 -12.66 16.11 -13.56
N PRO A 66 -13.89 15.58 -13.62
CA PRO A 66 -14.72 15.42 -12.43
C PRO A 66 -14.00 14.58 -11.38
N GLN A 67 -13.93 15.08 -10.15
CA GLN A 67 -13.37 14.35 -9.00
C GLN A 67 -14.39 13.34 -8.47
N ASP A 68 -14.87 12.47 -9.37
CA ASP A 68 -15.89 11.47 -9.14
C ASP A 68 -15.66 10.27 -10.08
N LEU A 69 -15.24 9.14 -9.54
CA LEU A 69 -15.03 7.91 -10.29
C LEU A 69 -16.34 7.34 -10.87
N LEU A 70 -17.49 7.60 -10.24
CA LEU A 70 -18.78 7.14 -10.76
C LEU A 70 -19.15 7.86 -12.05
N TYR A 71 -18.72 9.10 -12.23
CA TYR A 71 -18.87 9.80 -13.50
C TYR A 71 -18.21 9.00 -14.64
N PHE A 72 -16.98 8.54 -14.46
CA PHE A 72 -16.29 7.74 -15.47
C PHE A 72 -16.92 6.34 -15.61
N ALA A 73 -17.26 5.68 -14.51
CA ALA A 73 -17.90 4.36 -14.55
C ALA A 73 -19.22 4.36 -15.36
N LYS A 74 -19.99 5.45 -15.31
CA LYS A 74 -21.26 5.59 -16.04
C LYS A 74 -21.11 5.92 -17.52
N HIS A 75 -20.02 6.57 -17.92
CA HIS A 75 -19.90 7.16 -19.27
C HIS A 75 -18.86 6.48 -20.19
N ASN A 76 -18.11 5.50 -19.69
CA ASN A 76 -17.24 4.69 -20.54
C ASN A 76 -18.10 3.77 -21.44
N LYS A 77 -18.06 4.01 -22.76
CA LYS A 77 -18.80 3.23 -23.75
C LYS A 77 -18.44 1.74 -23.66
N GLY A 78 -19.46 0.87 -23.73
CA GLY A 78 -19.27 -0.59 -23.70
C GLY A 78 -19.13 -1.22 -22.32
N TYR A 79 -19.18 -0.43 -21.24
CA TYR A 79 -19.15 -0.95 -19.87
C TYR A 79 -20.54 -0.99 -19.26
N ASN A 80 -21.01 -2.17 -18.88
CA ASN A 80 -22.15 -2.30 -17.98
C ASN A 80 -21.66 -2.02 -16.56
N LEU A 81 -22.25 -0.99 -15.94
CA LEU A 81 -21.88 -0.47 -14.61
C LEU A 81 -21.87 -1.55 -13.52
N ASN A 82 -22.73 -2.57 -13.64
CA ASN A 82 -22.85 -3.66 -12.68
C ASN A 82 -22.33 -5.01 -13.21
N ALA A 83 -21.84 -5.08 -14.45
CA ALA A 83 -21.21 -6.30 -14.94
C ALA A 83 -19.86 -6.51 -14.22
N PRO A 84 -19.57 -7.73 -13.74
CA PRO A 84 -18.27 -8.07 -13.19
C PRO A 84 -17.14 -7.86 -14.20
N LEU A 85 -16.06 -7.20 -13.78
CA LEU A 85 -14.82 -7.01 -14.56
C LEU A 85 -13.95 -8.28 -14.61
N VAL A 86 -14.26 -9.26 -13.75
CA VAL A 86 -13.70 -10.61 -13.70
C VAL A 86 -14.84 -11.57 -13.41
N SER A 87 -14.72 -12.84 -13.82
CA SER A 87 -15.74 -13.83 -13.47
C SER A 87 -15.76 -14.07 -11.96
N PHE A 88 -16.91 -14.51 -11.43
CA PHE A 88 -17.05 -14.83 -10.01
C PHE A 88 -16.03 -15.88 -9.53
N ALA A 89 -15.81 -16.93 -10.34
CA ALA A 89 -14.86 -18.00 -10.02
C ALA A 89 -13.41 -17.50 -9.98
N GLU A 90 -13.00 -16.68 -10.95
CA GLU A 90 -11.67 -16.04 -10.94
C GLU A 90 -11.51 -15.15 -9.71
N GLN A 91 -12.51 -14.32 -9.40
CA GLN A 91 -12.43 -13.41 -8.26
C GLN A 91 -12.30 -14.17 -6.94
N LEU A 92 -13.04 -15.26 -6.77
CA LEU A 92 -12.94 -16.10 -5.58
C LEU A 92 -11.56 -16.74 -5.46
N SER A 93 -11.00 -17.27 -6.56
CA SER A 93 -9.63 -17.81 -6.61
C SER A 93 -8.58 -16.76 -6.24
N HIS A 94 -8.74 -15.51 -6.71
CA HIS A 94 -7.88 -14.40 -6.31
C HIS A 94 -8.01 -14.07 -4.83
N ASP A 95 -9.23 -14.05 -4.30
CA ASP A 95 -9.49 -13.77 -2.88
C ASP A 95 -8.85 -14.82 -1.97
N GLU A 96 -8.98 -16.10 -2.30
CA GLU A 96 -8.32 -17.20 -1.56
C GLU A 96 -6.81 -17.04 -1.55
N LYS A 97 -6.19 -16.78 -2.72
CA LYS A 97 -4.75 -16.51 -2.82
C LYS A 97 -4.34 -15.26 -2.04
N SER A 98 -5.18 -14.24 -2.04
CA SER A 98 -4.97 -13.00 -1.28
C SER A 98 -5.01 -13.27 0.23
N ASN A 99 -5.99 -14.03 0.73
CA ASN A 99 -6.13 -14.41 2.14
C ASN A 99 -4.96 -15.28 2.60
N GLN A 100 -4.59 -16.28 1.80
CA GLN A 100 -3.41 -17.11 2.06
C GLN A 100 -2.13 -16.27 2.13
N ARG A 101 -2.03 -15.23 1.28
CA ARG A 101 -0.89 -14.32 1.31
C ARG A 101 -0.94 -13.37 2.49
N PHE A 102 -2.10 -12.86 2.88
CA PHE A 102 -2.26 -12.01 4.05
C PHE A 102 -1.85 -12.73 5.35
N LEU A 103 -2.29 -13.98 5.52
CA LEU A 103 -1.97 -14.84 6.67
C LEU A 103 -0.58 -15.49 6.58
N ARG A 104 0.16 -15.30 5.49
CA ARG A 104 1.47 -15.95 5.28
C ARG A 104 2.51 -15.51 6.30
N ALA A 105 2.34 -14.35 6.93
CA ALA A 105 3.23 -13.89 8.00
C ALA A 105 3.38 -14.94 9.12
N TRP A 106 2.30 -15.63 9.49
CA TRP A 106 2.33 -16.62 10.56
C TRP A 106 2.83 -18.01 10.16
N LYS A 107 3.15 -18.24 8.88
CA LYS A 107 3.78 -19.51 8.51
C LYS A 107 5.17 -19.60 9.13
N ASP A 108 5.57 -20.80 9.50
CA ASP A 108 6.95 -21.04 9.89
C ASP A 108 7.89 -20.68 8.75
N LEU A 109 8.89 -19.88 9.08
CA LEU A 109 9.95 -19.54 8.16
C LEU A 109 11.02 -20.62 8.29
N SER A 110 10.98 -21.62 7.42
CA SER A 110 12.05 -22.63 7.32
C SER A 110 13.43 -22.00 7.11
N LYS A 111 13.46 -20.77 6.56
CA LYS A 111 14.65 -19.93 6.50
C LYS A 111 14.26 -18.47 6.77
N LEU A 112 14.92 -17.88 7.75
CA LEU A 112 14.78 -16.46 8.06
C LEU A 112 15.49 -15.58 7.01
N PRO A 113 14.97 -14.38 6.70
CA PRO A 113 15.64 -13.47 5.81
C PRO A 113 17.03 -13.08 6.34
N PRO A 114 18.06 -12.96 5.49
CA PRO A 114 19.37 -12.46 5.90
C PRO A 114 19.28 -11.05 6.51
N ALA A 115 20.10 -10.76 7.52
CA ALA A 115 20.11 -9.46 8.20
C ALA A 115 20.19 -8.28 7.21
N LYS A 116 21.07 -8.35 6.21
CA LYS A 116 21.24 -7.32 5.16
C LYS A 116 19.97 -6.99 4.34
N GLU A 117 18.99 -7.89 4.32
CA GLU A 117 17.72 -7.74 3.60
C GLU A 117 16.60 -7.20 4.49
N ILE A 118 16.78 -7.23 5.82
CA ILE A 118 15.79 -6.78 6.80
C ILE A 118 16.18 -5.44 7.44
N PHE A 119 17.45 -5.23 7.77
CA PHE A 119 17.96 -3.95 8.30
C PHE A 119 18.28 -2.97 7.17
N ILE A 120 17.27 -2.66 6.35
CA ILE A 120 17.46 -1.88 5.11
C ILE A 120 17.83 -0.41 5.35
N GLY A 121 17.43 0.17 6.49
CA GLY A 121 17.77 1.56 6.84
C GLY A 121 19.29 1.78 6.90
N GLN A 122 19.99 0.93 7.64
CA GLN A 122 21.46 0.96 7.77
C GLN A 122 22.19 0.71 6.44
N ARG A 123 21.56 0.00 5.51
CA ARG A 123 22.16 -0.36 4.22
C ARG A 123 22.06 0.76 3.18
N TYR A 124 20.96 1.50 3.16
CA TYR A 124 20.62 2.37 2.03
C TYR A 124 20.61 3.87 2.36
N LEU A 125 20.54 4.24 3.65
CA LEU A 125 20.55 5.63 4.05
C LEU A 125 21.95 6.05 4.48
N ASN A 126 22.32 7.29 4.14
CA ASN A 126 23.59 7.89 4.53
C ASN A 126 23.30 9.08 5.45
N PRO A 127 23.64 9.00 6.75
CA PRO A 127 23.32 10.06 7.71
C PRO A 127 23.91 11.41 7.36
N LYS A 128 25.06 11.45 6.66
CA LYS A 128 25.72 12.70 6.24
C LYS A 128 24.92 13.50 5.20
N ARG A 129 23.89 12.90 4.61
CA ARG A 129 23.03 13.54 3.60
C ARG A 129 21.62 13.87 4.13
N GLY A 130 21.36 13.57 5.40
CA GLY A 130 20.05 13.71 5.99
C GLY A 130 19.89 14.96 6.84
N PHE A 131 18.64 15.29 7.11
CA PHE A 131 18.20 16.29 8.06
C PHE A 131 17.24 15.68 9.07
N ASP A 132 17.23 16.20 10.29
CA ASP A 132 16.34 15.77 11.37
C ASP A 132 14.97 16.50 11.33
N LYS A 133 14.12 16.27 12.34
CA LYS A 133 12.82 16.95 12.50
C LYS A 133 12.90 18.48 12.57
N ASN A 134 14.03 19.01 13.04
CA ASN A 134 14.27 20.44 13.15
C ASN A 134 14.92 21.01 11.88
N LYS A 135 15.02 20.20 10.82
CA LYS A 135 15.63 20.53 9.52
C LYS A 135 17.12 20.85 9.65
N GLN A 136 17.78 20.38 10.71
CA GLN A 136 19.21 20.48 10.91
C GLN A 136 19.92 19.24 10.35
N PRO A 137 21.20 19.32 9.94
CA PRO A 137 21.96 18.15 9.52
C PRO A 137 21.87 17.00 10.54
N PHE A 138 21.63 15.78 10.06
CA PHE A 138 21.37 14.65 10.95
C PHE A 138 22.62 14.28 11.76
N SER A 139 22.47 14.22 13.09
CA SER A 139 23.57 13.93 14.02
C SER A 139 24.14 12.52 13.82
N LEU A 140 25.46 12.42 13.59
CA LEU A 140 26.17 11.13 13.48
C LEU A 140 26.15 10.34 14.80
N ALA A 141 26.15 11.03 15.94
CA ALA A 141 26.01 10.37 17.25
C ALA A 141 24.61 9.76 17.41
N THR A 142 23.57 10.48 16.99
CA THR A 142 22.19 9.95 16.99
C THR A 142 22.08 8.74 16.06
N TRP A 143 22.69 8.81 14.87
CA TRP A 143 22.74 7.67 13.95
C TRP A 143 23.42 6.44 14.57
N ALA A 144 24.60 6.62 15.18
CA ALA A 144 25.33 5.54 15.83
C ALA A 144 24.52 4.89 16.97
N ASN A 145 23.77 5.68 17.74
CA ASN A 145 22.87 5.18 18.77
C ASN A 145 21.72 4.35 18.18
N LEU A 146 21.13 4.78 17.06
CA LEU A 146 20.09 4.01 16.36
C LEU A 146 20.64 2.70 15.79
N GLU A 147 21.86 2.71 15.24
CA GLU A 147 22.54 1.49 14.75
C GLU A 147 22.81 0.51 15.89
N ALA A 148 23.32 0.99 17.03
CA ALA A 148 23.53 0.18 18.21
C ALA A 148 22.21 -0.41 18.73
N ASN A 149 21.14 0.39 18.78
CA ASN A 149 19.83 -0.05 19.26
C ASN A 149 19.17 -1.09 18.32
N CYS A 150 19.55 -1.12 17.03
CA CYS A 150 19.08 -2.18 16.13
C CYS A 150 19.58 -3.58 16.50
N ASN A 151 20.63 -3.70 17.33
CA ASN A 151 21.18 -4.96 17.85
C ASN A 151 21.44 -6.06 16.79
N VAL A 152 21.93 -5.67 15.62
CA VAL A 152 22.07 -6.55 14.43
C VAL A 152 22.87 -7.83 14.70
N LYS A 153 23.87 -7.79 15.60
CA LYS A 153 24.70 -8.95 15.96
C LYS A 153 23.89 -10.09 16.58
N ALA A 154 22.80 -9.78 17.29
CA ALA A 154 21.92 -10.75 17.92
C ALA A 154 20.77 -11.20 17.00
N TYR A 155 20.74 -10.77 15.74
CA TYR A 155 19.67 -11.15 14.82
C TYR A 155 19.77 -12.62 14.38
N PRO A 156 18.66 -13.38 14.38
CA PRO A 156 17.35 -13.05 14.94
C PRO A 156 17.34 -13.32 16.46
N ALA A 157 16.79 -12.41 17.26
CA ALA A 157 16.86 -12.53 18.73
C ALA A 157 15.61 -13.18 19.33
N ARG A 158 14.43 -12.83 18.80
CA ARG A 158 13.15 -13.37 19.27
C ARG A 158 12.18 -13.43 18.10
N THR A 159 11.71 -14.64 17.80
CA THR A 159 10.76 -14.87 16.71
C THR A 159 9.45 -15.43 17.24
N PHE A 160 8.33 -14.79 16.90
CA PHE A 160 6.98 -15.25 17.25
C PHE A 160 5.94 -14.64 16.32
N ASN A 161 4.76 -15.25 16.28
CA ASN A 161 3.62 -14.75 15.53
C ASN A 161 2.87 -13.69 16.36
N ALA A 162 2.48 -12.61 15.71
CA ALA A 162 1.76 -11.52 16.34
C ALA A 162 0.74 -10.90 15.38
N ILE A 163 -0.11 -10.03 15.90
CA ILE A 163 -1.08 -9.25 15.12
C ILE A 163 -1.03 -7.78 15.52
N THR A 164 -1.31 -6.88 14.58
CA THR A 164 -1.44 -5.45 14.88
C THR A 164 -2.76 -5.17 15.60
N VAL A 165 -2.70 -4.43 16.72
CA VAL A 165 -3.88 -3.99 17.51
C VAL A 165 -4.24 -2.52 17.29
N LYS A 166 -3.46 -1.83 16.47
CA LYS A 166 -3.69 -0.47 15.98
C LYS A 166 -3.07 -0.29 14.59
N ASN A 167 -3.33 0.83 13.93
CA ASN A 167 -2.61 1.19 12.72
C ASN A 167 -1.13 1.37 13.06
N THR A 168 -0.28 0.59 12.39
CA THR A 168 1.08 0.29 12.84
C THR A 168 2.08 0.75 11.78
N PRO A 169 2.86 1.83 12.03
CA PRO A 169 3.91 2.23 11.11
C PRO A 169 5.06 1.22 11.15
N LEU A 170 5.60 0.91 9.97
CA LEU A 170 6.86 0.21 9.77
C LEU A 170 7.94 1.24 9.43
N ARG A 171 8.96 1.28 10.27
CA ARG A 171 10.09 2.21 10.21
C ARG A 171 11.35 1.50 9.73
N LEU A 172 12.24 2.22 9.06
CA LEU A 172 13.53 1.68 8.62
C LEU A 172 14.57 1.62 9.74
N MET A 173 14.41 2.46 10.76
CA MET A 173 15.19 2.50 12.00
C MET A 173 14.23 2.54 13.19
N PRO A 174 14.63 2.09 14.39
CA PRO A 174 13.78 2.05 15.59
C PRO A 174 13.61 3.46 16.20
N THR A 175 12.97 4.36 15.46
CA THR A 175 12.59 5.71 15.90
C THR A 175 11.40 6.25 15.11
N TYR A 176 10.60 7.11 15.75
CA TYR A 176 9.58 7.93 15.07
C TYR A 176 10.07 9.32 14.69
N ASP A 177 11.26 9.72 15.14
CA ASP A 177 11.89 10.91 14.57
C ASP A 177 12.14 10.67 13.06
N PRO A 178 11.93 11.69 12.22
CA PRO A 178 12.05 11.56 10.78
C PRO A 178 13.50 11.63 10.33
N PHE A 179 13.76 11.06 9.16
CA PHE A 179 14.98 11.30 8.38
C PHE A 179 14.62 11.94 7.06
N LEU A 180 14.97 13.21 6.87
CA LEU A 180 14.62 13.99 5.68
C LEU A 180 15.82 14.08 4.74
N LEU A 181 15.61 14.07 3.42
CA LEU A 181 16.70 14.33 2.45
C LEU A 181 16.80 15.81 2.05
N SER A 182 15.77 16.60 2.38
CA SER A 182 15.78 18.04 2.20
C SER A 182 15.08 18.72 3.39
N PRO A 183 15.56 19.90 3.82
CA PRO A 183 14.84 20.72 4.80
C PRO A 183 13.60 21.40 4.19
N ASN A 184 13.49 21.44 2.86
CA ASN A 184 12.44 22.15 2.13
C ASN A 184 11.26 21.21 1.79
N VAL A 185 10.07 21.54 2.29
CA VAL A 185 8.83 20.78 2.06
C VAL A 185 8.39 20.76 0.58
N TYR A 186 8.80 21.74 -0.23
CA TYR A 186 8.44 21.82 -1.66
C TYR A 186 9.31 20.93 -2.57
N SER A 187 10.28 20.21 -1.99
CA SER A 187 11.06 19.19 -2.69
C SER A 187 10.84 17.83 -2.03
N ASP A 188 11.79 17.37 -1.21
CA ASP A 188 11.80 16.09 -0.51
C ASP A 188 11.84 16.28 1.03
N GLY A 189 11.31 17.40 1.53
CA GLY A 189 11.06 17.64 2.96
C GLY A 189 9.74 16.99 3.43
N ALA A 190 9.24 17.33 4.63
CA ALA A 190 8.00 16.74 5.15
C ALA A 190 6.85 16.87 4.10
N PRO A 191 6.14 15.77 3.75
CA PRO A 191 6.00 14.50 4.49
C PRO A 191 7.01 13.39 4.12
N PHE A 192 8.04 13.63 3.31
CA PHE A 192 9.03 12.62 2.91
C PHE A 192 10.01 12.28 4.03
N ASP A 193 9.49 11.61 5.05
CA ASP A 193 10.29 10.93 6.05
C ASP A 193 10.79 9.60 5.49
N TYR A 194 12.08 9.52 5.20
CA TYR A 194 12.72 8.34 4.62
C TYR A 194 12.93 7.21 5.63
N PHE A 195 12.69 7.43 6.93
CA PHE A 195 12.52 6.31 7.86
C PHE A 195 11.12 5.70 7.79
N GLN A 196 10.12 6.38 7.24
CA GLN A 196 8.79 5.81 7.03
C GLN A 196 8.80 4.85 5.83
N ASN A 197 8.54 3.56 6.08
CA ASN A 197 8.52 2.54 5.03
C ASN A 197 7.09 2.20 4.57
N SER A 198 6.23 1.86 5.53
CA SER A 198 4.87 1.42 5.26
C SER A 198 3.98 1.65 6.47
N MET A 199 2.67 1.67 6.26
CA MET A 199 1.67 1.54 7.31
C MET A 199 0.98 0.18 7.19
N LEU A 200 0.77 -0.51 8.31
CA LEU A 200 -0.08 -1.69 8.42
C LEU A 200 -1.37 -1.29 9.10
N TRP A 201 -2.51 -1.74 8.58
CA TRP A 201 -3.78 -1.52 9.27
C TRP A 201 -3.94 -2.44 10.47
N LEU A 202 -4.78 -2.03 11.42
CA LEU A 202 -5.32 -2.89 12.47
C LEU A 202 -5.69 -4.28 11.92
N GLY A 203 -5.39 -5.35 12.66
CA GLY A 203 -5.75 -6.71 12.25
C GLY A 203 -4.80 -7.37 11.26
N THR A 204 -3.65 -6.76 10.96
CA THR A 204 -2.65 -7.33 10.05
C THR A 204 -1.80 -8.39 10.76
N PRO A 205 -1.76 -9.65 10.26
CA PRO A 205 -0.84 -10.67 10.72
C PRO A 205 0.61 -10.26 10.48
N VAL A 206 1.47 -10.43 11.50
CA VAL A 206 2.90 -10.12 11.43
C VAL A 206 3.72 -11.24 12.05
N LYS A 207 4.96 -11.41 11.60
CA LYS A 207 5.97 -12.18 12.33
C LYS A 207 6.98 -11.23 12.93
N VAL A 208 7.19 -11.30 14.24
CA VAL A 208 8.30 -10.62 14.90
C VAL A 208 9.54 -11.45 14.63
N LEU A 209 10.63 -10.82 14.20
CA LEU A 209 11.92 -11.48 13.92
C LEU A 209 13.00 -11.13 14.95
N HIS A 210 12.90 -9.94 15.54
CA HIS A 210 13.93 -9.37 16.39
C HIS A 210 13.35 -8.26 17.27
N LEU A 211 14.07 -7.93 18.35
CA LEU A 211 13.79 -6.80 19.24
C LEU A 211 15.01 -5.88 19.26
N SER A 212 14.78 -4.59 19.47
CA SER A 212 15.86 -3.62 19.71
C SER A 212 16.59 -3.92 21.02
N ALA A 213 17.78 -3.34 21.20
CA ALA A 213 18.58 -3.53 22.41
C ALA A 213 17.85 -3.05 23.68
N ASP A 214 17.06 -1.97 23.56
CA ASP A 214 16.22 -1.43 24.64
C ASP A 214 14.88 -2.17 24.84
N GLY A 215 14.54 -3.14 23.98
CA GLY A 215 13.30 -3.90 24.04
C GLY A 215 12.02 -3.15 23.65
N HIS A 216 12.09 -1.86 23.31
CA HIS A 216 10.90 -1.06 22.97
C HIS A 216 10.40 -1.28 21.54
N TRP A 217 11.26 -1.76 20.64
CA TRP A 217 10.94 -1.92 19.22
C TRP A 217 10.98 -3.39 18.81
N ALA A 218 10.02 -3.77 17.98
CA ALA A 218 9.97 -5.05 17.30
C ALA A 218 10.24 -4.86 15.81
N LEU A 219 11.12 -5.72 15.26
CA LEU A 219 11.37 -5.81 13.83
C LEU A 219 10.40 -6.81 13.21
N LEU A 220 9.44 -6.30 12.45
CA LEU A 220 8.37 -7.09 11.87
C LEU A 220 8.70 -7.51 10.45
N SER A 221 8.15 -8.65 10.04
CA SER A 221 8.06 -9.05 8.65
C SER A 221 6.62 -9.40 8.28
N THR A 222 6.21 -8.87 7.13
CA THR A 222 4.97 -9.24 6.46
C THR A 222 5.26 -9.62 5.01
N PRO A 223 4.30 -10.26 4.32
CA PRO A 223 4.41 -10.55 2.89
C PRO A 223 4.47 -9.32 1.98
N ALA A 224 4.21 -8.11 2.52
CA ALA A 224 4.21 -6.85 1.78
C ALA A 224 5.44 -5.97 2.08
N ALA A 225 5.87 -5.92 3.34
CA ALA A 225 6.98 -5.10 3.82
C ALA A 225 7.50 -5.61 5.19
N SER A 226 8.70 -5.16 5.55
CA SER A 226 9.31 -5.37 6.87
C SER A 226 9.72 -4.03 7.47
N GLY A 227 9.86 -3.95 8.79
CA GLY A 227 10.33 -2.74 9.45
C GLY A 227 10.11 -2.75 10.95
N TRP A 228 10.65 -1.74 11.62
CA TRP A 228 10.55 -1.54 13.05
C TRP A 228 9.21 -0.90 13.43
N THR A 229 8.67 -1.30 14.57
CA THR A 229 7.54 -0.62 15.20
C THR A 229 7.64 -0.75 16.72
N TYR A 230 6.93 0.09 17.48
CA TYR A 230 6.86 -0.11 18.93
C TYR A 230 6.13 -1.41 19.28
N VAL A 231 6.62 -2.12 20.30
CA VAL A 231 6.05 -3.39 20.77
C VAL A 231 4.58 -3.26 21.21
N GLU A 232 4.14 -2.07 21.62
CA GLU A 232 2.74 -1.79 21.98
C GLU A 232 1.77 -1.80 20.78
N ASN A 233 2.25 -1.71 19.55
CA ASN A 233 1.41 -1.76 18.34
C ASN A 233 0.95 -3.17 17.98
N ILE A 234 1.57 -4.17 18.60
CA ILE A 234 1.33 -5.58 18.32
C ILE A 234 1.06 -6.37 19.61
N THR A 235 0.54 -7.57 19.44
CA THR A 235 0.40 -8.55 20.51
C THR A 235 0.64 -9.95 19.96
N GLU A 236 1.28 -10.80 20.76
CA GLU A 236 1.57 -12.19 20.43
C GLU A 236 0.27 -13.00 20.29
N VAL A 237 0.19 -13.86 19.27
CA VAL A 237 -0.96 -14.73 19.05
C VAL A 237 -0.62 -16.16 19.44
N ASP A 238 -1.60 -16.90 19.93
CA ASP A 238 -1.49 -18.34 20.16
C ASP A 238 -2.13 -19.14 19.03
N GLU A 239 -1.95 -20.46 19.07
CA GLU A 239 -2.48 -21.38 18.05
C GLU A 239 -4.01 -21.31 17.91
N SER A 240 -4.72 -21.07 19.01
CA SER A 240 -6.19 -20.97 19.00
C SER A 240 -6.64 -19.71 18.26
N PHE A 241 -5.97 -18.59 18.52
CA PHE A 241 -6.21 -17.32 17.84
C PHE A 241 -5.87 -17.43 16.35
N GLU A 242 -4.74 -18.06 16.02
CA GLU A 242 -4.35 -18.29 14.63
C GLU A 242 -5.38 -19.15 13.88
N ALA A 243 -5.86 -20.22 14.50
CA ALA A 243 -6.87 -21.10 13.91
C ALA A 243 -8.16 -20.33 13.64
N GLU A 244 -8.59 -19.47 14.56
CA GLU A 244 -9.76 -18.61 14.41
C GLU A 244 -9.61 -17.68 13.18
N TRP A 245 -8.46 -17.03 13.03
CA TRP A 245 -8.19 -16.18 11.86
C TRP A 245 -8.12 -16.97 10.55
N ARG A 246 -7.47 -18.13 10.54
CA ARG A 246 -7.29 -18.95 9.32
C ARG A 246 -8.62 -19.49 8.77
N ASN A 247 -9.58 -19.79 9.64
CA ASN A 247 -10.87 -20.38 9.28
C ASN A 247 -11.98 -19.34 9.08
N SER A 248 -11.65 -18.06 9.15
CA SER A 248 -12.62 -16.98 9.13
C SER A 248 -13.11 -16.60 7.73
N LYS A 249 -14.35 -16.13 7.67
CA LYS A 249 -14.85 -15.31 6.57
C LYS A 249 -14.47 -13.86 6.83
N TRP A 250 -14.11 -13.13 5.78
CA TRP A 250 -13.52 -11.81 5.90
C TRP A 250 -14.49 -10.70 5.52
N ALA A 251 -14.38 -9.57 6.19
CA ALA A 251 -14.92 -8.29 5.77
C ALA A 251 -13.78 -7.34 5.41
N ALA A 252 -14.10 -6.33 4.62
CA ALA A 252 -13.22 -5.22 4.33
C ALA A 252 -13.92 -3.90 4.70
N VAL A 253 -13.19 -3.03 5.37
CA VAL A 253 -13.63 -1.65 5.65
C VAL A 253 -13.50 -0.82 4.37
N ILE A 254 -14.55 -0.08 4.02
CA ILE A 254 -14.68 0.65 2.75
C ILE A 254 -14.70 2.18 2.92
N GLN A 255 -14.53 2.67 4.15
CA GLN A 255 -14.41 4.09 4.51
C GLN A 255 -13.15 4.32 5.34
N ASP A 256 -12.63 5.54 5.32
CA ASP A 256 -11.54 5.93 6.21
C ASP A 256 -12.05 6.42 7.56
N GLN A 257 -11.19 6.37 8.58
CA GLN A 257 -11.45 6.92 9.91
C GLN A 257 -12.69 6.34 10.62
N VAL A 258 -13.07 5.08 10.33
CA VAL A 258 -14.23 4.43 10.93
C VAL A 258 -13.96 4.12 12.41
N PRO A 259 -14.73 4.68 13.36
CA PRO A 259 -14.57 4.38 14.78
C PRO A 259 -14.90 2.91 15.11
N LEU A 260 -14.18 2.33 16.06
CA LEU A 260 -14.45 0.97 16.53
C LEU A 260 -15.57 0.97 17.58
N ASN A 261 -16.80 0.68 17.14
CA ASN A 261 -17.96 0.60 18.02
C ASN A 261 -18.03 -0.76 18.74
N PHE A 262 -17.22 -0.95 19.78
CA PHE A 262 -17.18 -2.20 20.55
C PHE A 262 -18.52 -2.51 21.25
N GLU A 263 -18.89 -3.79 21.25
CA GLU A 263 -20.05 -4.30 22.00
C GLU A 263 -19.80 -4.22 23.51
N ASN A 264 -18.62 -4.66 23.95
CA ASN A 264 -18.19 -4.49 25.34
C ASN A 264 -17.71 -3.05 25.57
N LYS A 265 -18.57 -2.24 26.20
CA LYS A 265 -18.29 -0.83 26.51
C LYS A 265 -17.17 -0.60 27.52
N LYS A 266 -16.65 -1.66 28.16
CA LYS A 266 -15.45 -1.58 29.02
C LYS A 266 -14.16 -1.52 28.22
N ILE A 267 -14.18 -1.90 26.93
CA ILE A 267 -13.01 -1.79 26.06
C ILE A 267 -12.82 -0.31 25.70
N GLN A 268 -11.73 0.25 26.19
CA GLN A 268 -11.36 1.66 26.05
C GLN A 268 -10.16 1.78 25.10
N GLU A 269 -10.32 1.33 23.85
CA GLU A 269 -9.33 1.58 22.78
C GLU A 269 -9.61 2.96 22.18
N PHE A 270 -9.21 4.01 22.92
CA PHE A 270 -9.42 5.39 22.47
C PHE A 270 -8.55 5.70 21.25
N GLY A 271 -9.16 6.31 20.23
CA GLY A 271 -8.45 6.86 19.07
C GLY A 271 -8.08 5.85 17.97
N VAL A 272 -8.29 4.54 18.18
CA VAL A 272 -8.09 3.55 17.11
C VAL A 272 -9.27 3.60 16.14
N LYS A 273 -8.97 3.86 14.87
CA LYS A 273 -9.96 3.87 13.77
C LYS A 273 -9.55 2.91 12.69
N ALA A 274 -10.52 2.18 12.14
CA ALA A 274 -10.29 1.36 10.97
C ALA A 274 -10.21 2.24 9.71
N GLN A 275 -9.18 2.00 8.90
CA GLN A 275 -9.01 2.69 7.62
C GLN A 275 -9.56 1.83 6.48
N LEU A 276 -9.87 2.46 5.34
CA LEU A 276 -10.29 1.74 4.15
C LEU A 276 -9.22 0.71 3.74
N GLY A 277 -9.66 -0.53 3.52
CA GLY A 277 -8.80 -1.67 3.22
C GLY A 277 -8.33 -2.44 4.45
N THR A 278 -8.81 -2.08 5.65
CA THR A 278 -8.70 -2.93 6.85
C THR A 278 -9.49 -4.22 6.63
N ILE A 279 -8.86 -5.37 6.89
CA ILE A 279 -9.45 -6.69 6.68
C ILE A 279 -9.58 -7.40 8.03
N LEU A 280 -10.82 -7.72 8.43
CA LEU A 280 -11.13 -8.34 9.72
C LEU A 280 -12.10 -9.52 9.56
N PRO A 281 -12.04 -10.53 10.45
CA PRO A 281 -13.01 -11.61 10.43
C PRO A 281 -14.43 -11.16 10.75
N ILE A 282 -15.42 -11.79 10.11
CA ILE A 282 -16.84 -11.60 10.42
C ILE A 282 -17.21 -12.50 11.60
N ALA A 283 -17.80 -11.91 12.63
CA ALA A 283 -18.47 -12.65 13.71
C ALA A 283 -19.95 -12.89 13.39
N LYS A 284 -20.64 -11.85 12.92
CA LYS A 284 -22.09 -11.89 12.65
C LYS A 284 -22.46 -10.96 11.51
N LYS A 285 -23.47 -11.36 10.72
CA LYS A 285 -24.17 -10.48 9.77
C LYS A 285 -25.45 -9.96 10.41
N GLY A 286 -25.69 -8.66 10.32
CA GLY A 286 -26.86 -7.98 10.87
C GLY A 286 -27.84 -7.50 9.80
N HIS A 287 -28.81 -6.70 10.22
CA HIS A 287 -29.82 -6.10 9.34
C HIS A 287 -29.22 -5.01 8.46
N LYS A 288 -29.80 -4.80 7.26
CA LYS A 288 -29.37 -3.75 6.31
C LYS A 288 -27.88 -3.79 5.96
N GLY A 289 -27.28 -4.97 5.95
CA GLY A 289 -25.87 -5.17 5.59
C GLY A 289 -24.87 -4.82 6.68
N SER A 290 -25.31 -4.50 7.91
CA SER A 290 -24.37 -4.29 9.03
C SER A 290 -23.59 -5.57 9.36
N LEU A 291 -22.39 -5.40 9.89
CA LEU A 291 -21.48 -6.48 10.24
C LEU A 291 -20.95 -6.29 11.67
N THR A 292 -20.91 -7.38 12.44
CA THR A 292 -20.11 -7.46 13.66
C THR A 292 -18.79 -8.13 13.30
N LEU A 293 -17.67 -7.44 13.51
CA LEU A 293 -16.33 -7.90 13.15
C LEU A 293 -15.51 -8.25 14.40
N LYS A 294 -14.62 -9.22 14.26
CA LYS A 294 -13.62 -9.60 15.27
C LYS A 294 -12.43 -8.67 15.17
N VAL A 295 -12.13 -7.95 16.24
CA VAL A 295 -11.04 -6.98 16.33
C VAL A 295 -10.00 -7.52 17.32
N PRO A 296 -8.71 -7.61 16.95
CA PRO A 296 -7.68 -7.96 17.91
C PRO A 296 -7.45 -6.84 18.91
N VAL A 297 -7.43 -7.18 20.19
CA VAL A 297 -7.07 -6.28 21.28
C VAL A 297 -5.99 -6.95 22.14
N LYS A 298 -5.25 -6.14 22.90
CA LYS A 298 -4.22 -6.66 23.80
C LYS A 298 -4.86 -7.13 25.11
N GLY A 299 -4.73 -8.41 25.43
CA GLY A 299 -5.17 -8.98 26.71
C GLY A 299 -4.29 -8.55 27.88
N SER A 300 -4.81 -8.70 29.10
CA SER A 300 -4.05 -8.46 30.34
C SER A 300 -2.88 -9.42 30.52
N ASP A 301 -2.91 -10.58 29.85
CA ASP A 301 -1.83 -11.57 29.76
C ASP A 301 -0.77 -11.20 28.69
N GLY A 302 -0.92 -10.05 28.01
CA GLY A 302 -0.04 -9.60 26.94
C GLY A 302 -0.26 -10.28 25.59
N LYS A 303 -1.20 -11.24 25.50
CA LYS A 303 -1.54 -11.97 24.28
C LYS A 303 -2.78 -11.40 23.59
N ALA A 304 -2.96 -11.75 22.33
CA ALA A 304 -4.11 -11.33 21.54
C ALA A 304 -5.41 -11.87 22.13
N LYS A 305 -6.40 -10.99 22.28
CA LYS A 305 -7.79 -11.36 22.56
C LYS A 305 -8.70 -10.83 21.45
N ILE A 306 -9.89 -11.41 21.35
CA ILE A 306 -10.87 -11.03 20.34
C ILE A 306 -11.93 -10.15 20.99
N ALA A 307 -12.06 -8.93 20.50
CA ALA A 307 -13.18 -8.05 20.79
C ALA A 307 -14.17 -8.04 19.61
N LEU A 308 -15.42 -7.71 19.86
CA LEU A 308 -16.45 -7.55 18.84
C LEU A 308 -16.79 -6.07 18.65
N ALA A 309 -16.78 -5.61 17.41
CA ALA A 309 -17.16 -4.24 17.04
C ALA A 309 -18.18 -4.25 15.90
N ASN A 310 -19.15 -3.34 15.98
CA ASN A 310 -20.23 -3.21 15.01
C ASN A 310 -19.89 -2.16 13.94
N PHE A 311 -20.17 -2.51 12.68
CA PHE A 311 -19.97 -1.68 11.51
C PHE A 311 -21.26 -1.59 10.70
N HIS A 312 -21.56 -0.39 10.20
CA HIS A 312 -22.68 -0.16 9.29
C HIS A 312 -22.35 -0.68 7.88
N GLY A 313 -23.38 -0.93 7.07
CA GLY A 313 -23.22 -1.53 5.74
C GLY A 313 -22.53 -0.62 4.70
N ASP A 314 -22.41 0.66 5.01
CA ASP A 314 -21.64 1.67 4.27
C ASP A 314 -20.21 1.86 4.80
N GLU A 315 -19.86 1.26 5.94
CA GLU A 315 -18.52 1.28 6.54
C GLU A 315 -17.72 0.02 6.24
N ALA A 316 -18.37 -1.16 6.20
CA ALA A 316 -17.72 -2.43 5.92
C ALA A 316 -18.60 -3.38 5.11
N VAL A 317 -17.97 -4.21 4.28
CA VAL A 317 -18.64 -5.18 3.40
C VAL A 317 -17.99 -6.56 3.49
N VAL A 318 -18.73 -7.61 3.12
CA VAL A 318 -18.16 -8.95 2.97
C VAL A 318 -17.10 -8.94 1.87
N LYS A 319 -15.94 -9.54 2.14
CA LYS A 319 -14.84 -9.68 1.18
C LYS A 319 -14.87 -11.07 0.52
N PRO A 320 -14.68 -11.17 -0.81
CA PRO A 320 -14.47 -10.07 -1.76
C PRO A 320 -15.78 -9.37 -2.12
N LEU A 321 -15.74 -8.03 -2.20
CA LEU A 321 -16.81 -7.28 -2.86
C LEU A 321 -16.76 -7.56 -4.36
N ALA A 322 -17.91 -7.73 -5.03
CA ALA A 322 -17.93 -7.97 -6.48
C ALA A 322 -17.19 -6.85 -7.23
N LEU A 323 -16.22 -7.21 -8.08
CA LEU A 323 -15.43 -6.23 -8.85
C LEU A 323 -16.23 -5.75 -10.06
N THR A 324 -17.10 -4.77 -9.85
CA THR A 324 -17.85 -4.07 -10.90
C THR A 324 -17.38 -2.62 -11.00
N PRO A 325 -17.55 -1.93 -12.15
CA PRO A 325 -17.24 -0.51 -12.25
C PRO A 325 -17.94 0.34 -11.17
N ASN A 326 -19.20 0.02 -10.84
CA ASN A 326 -19.95 0.70 -9.78
C ASN A 326 -19.28 0.59 -8.40
N ASN A 327 -18.93 -0.64 -8.01
CA ASN A 327 -18.42 -0.91 -6.67
C ASN A 327 -17.02 -0.29 -6.48
N ILE A 328 -16.13 -0.49 -7.45
CA ILE A 328 -14.77 0.07 -7.36
C ILE A 328 -14.76 1.60 -7.48
N ALA A 329 -15.65 2.20 -8.26
CA ALA A 329 -15.81 3.64 -8.31
C ALA A 329 -16.33 4.20 -6.97
N ARG A 330 -17.34 3.57 -6.36
CA ARG A 330 -17.86 3.98 -5.03
C ARG A 330 -16.80 3.93 -3.95
N VAL A 331 -16.07 2.83 -3.86
CA VAL A 331 -14.98 2.67 -2.88
C VAL A 331 -13.84 3.65 -3.17
N GLY A 332 -13.45 3.82 -4.44
CA GLY A 332 -12.39 4.76 -4.80
C GLY A 332 -12.77 6.22 -4.55
N ASN A 333 -14.05 6.59 -4.67
CA ASN A 333 -14.55 7.92 -4.30
C ASN A 333 -14.30 8.25 -2.82
N ALA A 334 -14.41 7.28 -1.92
CA ALA A 334 -14.10 7.48 -0.50
C ALA A 334 -12.63 7.86 -0.25
N MET A 335 -11.74 7.64 -1.22
CA MET A 335 -10.34 8.05 -1.14
C MET A 335 -10.06 9.41 -1.78
N ILE A 336 -10.94 9.93 -2.65
CA ILE A 336 -10.70 11.20 -3.36
C ILE A 336 -10.52 12.34 -2.34
N GLY A 337 -9.53 13.19 -2.57
CA GLY A 337 -9.20 14.29 -1.69
C GLY A 337 -8.35 13.93 -0.48
N GLN A 338 -8.15 12.63 -0.17
CA GLN A 338 -7.26 12.24 0.92
C GLN A 338 -5.85 12.79 0.69
N PRO A 339 -5.25 13.49 1.67
CA PRO A 339 -3.88 13.98 1.56
C PRO A 339 -2.87 12.86 1.30
N TYR A 340 -1.81 13.18 0.57
CA TYR A 340 -0.72 12.24 0.28
C TYR A 340 0.10 11.97 1.55
N GLY A 341 0.32 10.71 1.90
CA GLY A 341 1.21 10.30 2.99
C GLY A 341 2.31 9.38 2.51
N TRP A 342 3.54 9.91 2.37
CA TRP A 342 4.70 9.10 2.00
C TRP A 342 4.85 7.91 2.95
N GLY A 343 4.96 6.70 2.40
CA GLY A 343 5.17 5.52 3.22
C GLY A 343 4.02 5.20 4.19
N GLY A 344 2.88 5.89 4.09
CA GLY A 344 1.79 5.78 5.07
C GLY A 344 1.87 6.76 6.25
N TYR A 345 2.66 7.83 6.12
CA TYR A 345 2.76 8.90 7.12
C TYR A 345 1.39 9.42 7.56
N LYS A 346 1.19 9.59 8.87
CA LYS A 346 -0.10 10.00 9.49
C LYS A 346 -1.31 9.13 9.12
N GLU A 347 -1.09 7.83 8.88
CA GLU A 347 -2.15 6.89 8.47
C GLU A 347 -2.83 7.25 7.13
N LEU A 348 -2.17 8.07 6.31
CA LEU A 348 -2.59 8.41 4.96
C LEU A 348 -2.03 7.41 3.95
N ARG A 349 -2.38 7.56 2.67
CA ARG A 349 -1.85 6.70 1.59
C ARG A 349 -0.89 7.46 0.68
N ASP A 350 0.12 6.75 0.19
CA ASP A 350 0.84 7.13 -1.02
C ASP A 350 0.19 6.52 -2.27
N CYS A 351 0.78 6.75 -3.44
CA CYS A 351 0.29 6.24 -4.73
C CYS A 351 0.02 4.73 -4.73
N SER A 352 0.94 3.95 -4.17
CA SER A 352 0.90 2.47 -4.19
C SER A 352 0.10 1.87 -3.03
N ALA A 353 0.03 2.56 -1.89
CA ALA A 353 -0.88 2.19 -0.81
C ALA A 353 -2.35 2.40 -1.23
N THR A 354 -2.63 3.47 -1.99
CA THR A 354 -3.96 3.76 -2.57
C THR A 354 -4.46 2.58 -3.40
N THR A 355 -3.68 2.14 -4.39
CA THR A 355 -4.04 0.97 -5.21
C THR A 355 -4.12 -0.30 -4.36
N LYS A 356 -3.13 -0.57 -3.49
CA LYS A 356 -3.12 -1.78 -2.66
C LYS A 356 -4.36 -1.89 -1.77
N ASN A 357 -4.76 -0.82 -1.10
CA ASN A 357 -5.91 -0.85 -0.20
C ASN A 357 -7.23 -0.93 -0.97
N LEU A 358 -7.34 -0.25 -2.12
CA LEU A 358 -8.52 -0.34 -2.98
C LEU A 358 -8.75 -1.78 -3.46
N TYR A 359 -7.74 -2.40 -4.07
CA TYR A 359 -7.88 -3.72 -4.68
C TYR A 359 -7.98 -4.87 -3.66
N ALA A 360 -7.49 -4.67 -2.42
CA ALA A 360 -7.65 -5.65 -1.35
C ALA A 360 -9.13 -5.94 -1.02
N ILE A 361 -10.02 -4.95 -1.12
CA ILE A 361 -11.48 -5.09 -0.88
C ILE A 361 -12.13 -6.05 -1.88
N PHE A 362 -11.58 -6.13 -3.09
CA PHE A 362 -12.07 -6.98 -4.18
C PHE A 362 -11.35 -8.34 -4.22
N GLY A 363 -10.57 -8.66 -3.19
CA GLY A 363 -9.83 -9.92 -3.10
C GLY A 363 -8.55 -9.97 -3.94
N MET A 364 -8.09 -8.84 -4.49
CA MET A 364 -6.87 -8.80 -5.29
C MET A 364 -5.69 -8.31 -4.45
N TRP A 365 -4.73 -9.20 -4.21
CA TRP A 365 -3.49 -8.81 -3.55
C TRP A 365 -2.63 -7.96 -4.48
N LEU A 366 -2.12 -6.83 -3.99
CA LEU A 366 -1.02 -6.08 -4.60
C LEU A 366 0.19 -5.98 -3.64
N PRO A 367 1.43 -6.03 -4.15
CA PRO A 367 2.63 -5.74 -3.35
C PRO A 367 2.66 -4.26 -2.91
N ARG A 368 3.50 -3.94 -1.92
CA ARG A 368 3.53 -2.62 -1.30
C ARG A 368 4.01 -1.50 -2.23
N ASN A 369 5.04 -1.76 -3.02
CA ASN A 369 5.76 -0.73 -3.79
C ASN A 369 5.27 -0.67 -5.24
N SER A 370 5.18 0.54 -5.80
CA SER A 370 4.72 0.78 -7.18
C SER A 370 5.48 -0.04 -8.22
N ALA A 371 6.81 -0.15 -8.11
CA ALA A 371 7.64 -0.93 -9.04
C ALA A 371 7.31 -2.44 -9.02
N ALA A 372 6.93 -2.99 -7.87
CA ALA A 372 6.50 -4.39 -7.76
C ALA A 372 5.07 -4.58 -8.29
N GLN A 373 4.20 -3.59 -8.11
CA GLN A 373 2.86 -3.58 -8.72
C GLN A 373 2.93 -3.51 -10.25
N ALA A 374 3.94 -2.81 -10.78
CA ALA A 374 4.22 -2.66 -12.21
C ALA A 374 4.55 -3.98 -12.96
N SER A 375 4.64 -5.09 -12.23
CA SER A 375 4.86 -6.44 -12.76
C SER A 375 3.86 -7.46 -12.21
N TRP A 376 2.75 -7.01 -11.61
CA TRP A 376 1.82 -7.88 -10.87
C TRP A 376 0.65 -8.42 -11.71
N GLY A 377 0.57 -8.05 -12.98
CA GLY A 377 -0.44 -8.52 -13.92
C GLY A 377 0.12 -8.58 -15.33
N LYS A 378 -0.76 -8.60 -16.34
CA LYS A 378 -0.34 -8.56 -17.74
C LYS A 378 0.25 -7.19 -18.07
N VAL A 379 1.54 -7.16 -18.40
CA VAL A 379 2.28 -5.93 -18.68
C VAL A 379 2.25 -5.60 -20.17
N ILE A 380 1.85 -4.39 -20.50
CA ILE A 380 2.08 -3.78 -21.82
C ILE A 380 3.21 -2.76 -21.64
N ASN A 381 4.32 -2.96 -22.35
CA ASN A 381 5.48 -2.09 -22.27
C ASN A 381 5.30 -0.86 -23.17
N LEU A 382 5.47 0.32 -22.58
CA LEU A 382 5.37 1.62 -23.23
C LEU A 382 6.71 2.39 -23.24
N LYS A 383 7.77 1.80 -22.68
CA LYS A 383 9.08 2.45 -22.58
C LYS A 383 9.66 2.72 -23.96
N GLY A 384 10.14 3.95 -24.16
CA GLY A 384 10.77 4.38 -25.43
C GLY A 384 9.78 4.89 -26.48
N MET A 385 8.48 4.76 -26.26
CA MET A 385 7.45 5.34 -27.13
C MET A 385 7.28 6.85 -26.87
N THR A 386 6.79 7.57 -27.89
CA THR A 386 6.41 8.98 -27.81
C THR A 386 5.20 9.18 -26.88
N ALA A 387 4.98 10.41 -26.39
CA ALA A 387 3.84 10.71 -25.53
C ALA A 387 2.49 10.42 -26.21
N GLN A 388 2.38 10.72 -27.51
CA GLN A 388 1.19 10.52 -28.33
C GLN A 388 0.88 9.04 -28.51
N GLU A 389 1.89 8.21 -28.83
CA GLU A 389 1.74 6.75 -28.94
C GLU A 389 1.30 6.15 -27.60
N LYS A 390 1.93 6.57 -26.49
CA LYS A 390 1.57 6.12 -25.15
C LYS A 390 0.12 6.45 -24.83
N GLU A 391 -0.32 7.68 -25.06
CA GLU A 391 -1.68 8.11 -24.80
C GLU A 391 -2.69 7.32 -25.65
N ALA A 392 -2.40 7.11 -26.93
CA ALA A 392 -3.24 6.32 -27.84
C ALA A 392 -3.36 4.85 -27.40
N ILE A 393 -2.24 4.21 -27.02
CA ILE A 393 -2.24 2.83 -26.53
C ILE A 393 -3.00 2.72 -25.21
N ILE A 394 -2.81 3.67 -24.27
CA ILE A 394 -3.56 3.65 -23.01
C ILE A 394 -5.06 3.82 -23.26
N ALA A 395 -5.45 4.75 -24.13
CA ALA A 395 -6.86 5.00 -24.44
C ALA A 395 -7.56 3.80 -25.11
N LYS A 396 -6.80 2.95 -25.80
CA LYS A 396 -7.29 1.80 -26.58
C LYS A 396 -7.20 0.47 -25.83
N ASP A 397 -6.05 0.18 -25.21
CA ASP A 397 -5.70 -1.16 -24.75
C ASP A 397 -5.79 -1.31 -23.21
N ALA A 398 -5.87 -0.20 -22.45
CA ALA A 398 -6.11 -0.26 -21.02
C ALA A 398 -7.59 -0.54 -20.72
N ILE A 399 -7.84 -1.27 -19.63
CA ILE A 399 -9.19 -1.63 -19.17
C ILE A 399 -9.55 -0.74 -17.97
N PRO A 400 -10.58 0.11 -18.05
CA PRO A 400 -11.05 0.95 -16.95
C PRO A 400 -11.24 0.15 -15.66
N PHE A 401 -10.71 0.68 -14.55
CA PHE A 401 -10.74 0.09 -13.20
C PHE A 401 -10.05 -1.27 -13.04
N LYS A 402 -9.44 -1.77 -14.11
CA LYS A 402 -8.74 -3.07 -14.15
C LYS A 402 -7.28 -2.89 -14.61
N SER A 403 -6.88 -1.70 -15.03
CA SER A 403 -5.51 -1.37 -15.42
C SER A 403 -4.85 -0.36 -14.49
N LEU A 404 -3.60 -0.64 -14.12
CA LEU A 404 -2.70 0.31 -13.48
C LEU A 404 -1.79 0.95 -14.53
N ILE A 405 -1.50 2.25 -14.39
CA ILE A 405 -0.52 2.95 -15.21
C ILE A 405 0.67 3.31 -14.33
N TRP A 406 1.87 2.92 -14.77
CA TRP A 406 3.08 3.03 -13.95
C TRP A 406 4.20 3.81 -14.64
N MET A 407 4.93 4.55 -13.82
CA MET A 407 6.23 5.16 -14.13
C MET A 407 7.16 5.02 -12.91
N PRO A 408 8.48 5.15 -13.08
CA PRO A 408 9.40 5.16 -11.94
C PRO A 408 8.99 6.16 -10.85
N GLY A 409 8.61 5.64 -9.68
CA GLY A 409 8.20 6.43 -8.52
C GLY A 409 6.71 6.79 -8.45
N HIS A 410 5.86 6.40 -9.40
CA HIS A 410 4.42 6.71 -9.33
C HIS A 410 3.54 5.66 -10.01
N ILE A 411 2.34 5.44 -9.47
CA ILE A 411 1.34 4.51 -10.02
C ILE A 411 -0.07 5.02 -9.73
N GLY A 412 -1.04 4.60 -10.53
CA GLY A 412 -2.45 4.86 -10.30
C GLY A 412 -3.34 3.97 -11.15
N VAL A 413 -4.64 4.19 -11.06
CA VAL A 413 -5.68 3.41 -11.74
C VAL A 413 -6.14 4.15 -12.98
N TYR A 414 -6.12 3.48 -14.13
CA TYR A 414 -6.83 3.97 -15.31
C TYR A 414 -8.33 3.77 -15.09
N ILE A 415 -9.11 4.85 -15.19
CA ILE A 415 -10.56 4.82 -14.92
C ILE A 415 -11.39 5.03 -16.20
N GLY A 416 -10.76 4.84 -17.35
CA GLY A 416 -11.37 5.04 -18.65
C GLY A 416 -11.06 6.39 -19.28
N ASN A 417 -11.76 6.71 -20.35
CA ASN A 417 -11.53 7.93 -21.11
C ASN A 417 -12.54 9.00 -20.68
N HIS A 418 -12.08 10.25 -20.60
CA HIS A 418 -12.97 11.35 -20.30
C HIS A 418 -14.04 11.47 -21.40
N PRO A 419 -15.35 11.52 -21.07
CA PRO A 419 -16.42 11.37 -22.06
C PRO A 419 -16.42 12.44 -23.15
N LYS A 420 -15.96 13.66 -22.85
CA LYS A 420 -15.91 14.77 -23.81
C LYS A 420 -14.62 14.76 -24.63
N THR A 421 -13.46 14.71 -23.96
CA THR A 421 -12.15 14.86 -24.60
C THR A 421 -11.60 13.56 -25.16
N LYS A 422 -12.17 12.41 -24.78
CA LYS A 422 -11.73 11.04 -25.12
C LYS A 422 -10.31 10.69 -24.66
N ARG A 423 -9.65 11.57 -23.92
CA ARG A 423 -8.33 11.34 -23.34
C ARG A 423 -8.40 10.43 -22.10
N PRO A 424 -7.37 9.61 -21.82
CA PRO A 424 -7.31 8.80 -20.62
C PRO A 424 -7.46 9.60 -19.33
N ALA A 425 -8.28 9.09 -18.41
CA ALA A 425 -8.43 9.59 -17.05
C ALA A 425 -7.78 8.64 -16.05
N PHE A 426 -7.19 9.24 -15.01
CA PHE A 426 -6.27 8.58 -14.10
C PHE A 426 -6.61 8.92 -12.66
N PHE A 427 -6.94 7.92 -11.84
CA PHE A 427 -7.14 8.08 -10.40
C PHE A 427 -5.87 7.72 -9.64
N HIS A 428 -5.32 8.65 -8.89
CA HIS A 428 -4.03 8.48 -8.22
C HIS A 428 -3.86 9.41 -7.03
N ASN A 429 -3.10 8.98 -6.03
CA ASN A 429 -2.63 9.86 -4.94
C ASN A 429 -1.22 10.32 -5.25
N VAL A 430 -1.04 11.62 -5.45
CA VAL A 430 0.19 12.22 -5.97
C VAL A 430 0.67 13.36 -5.07
N TRP A 431 1.99 13.41 -4.86
CA TRP A 431 2.60 14.52 -4.14
C TRP A 431 2.60 15.80 -4.97
N GLY A 432 3.31 15.82 -6.10
CA GLY A 432 3.39 17.03 -6.92
C GLY A 432 4.02 16.81 -8.30
N ILE A 433 3.81 17.78 -9.16
CA ILE A 433 4.33 17.83 -10.53
C ILE A 433 5.71 18.50 -10.50
N ARG A 434 6.66 18.00 -11.30
CA ARG A 434 8.01 18.56 -11.35
C ARG A 434 8.02 19.90 -12.08
N MET A 435 8.69 20.91 -11.52
CA MET A 435 8.91 22.21 -12.14
C MET A 435 10.25 22.29 -12.88
N LYS A 436 10.39 23.24 -13.80
CA LYS A 436 11.65 23.54 -14.50
C LYS A 436 12.75 23.92 -13.50
N SER A 437 13.99 23.51 -13.79
CA SER A 437 15.17 23.85 -12.99
C SER A 437 15.39 25.37 -13.01
N GLY A 438 15.73 25.96 -11.87
CA GLY A 438 16.02 27.41 -11.74
C GLY A 438 14.83 28.27 -11.24
N LEU A 439 13.62 27.72 -11.23
CA LEU A 439 12.50 28.33 -10.50
C LEU A 439 12.55 27.81 -9.05
N ASN A 440 13.10 28.62 -8.14
CA ASN A 440 12.82 28.46 -6.71
C ASN A 440 11.30 28.37 -6.54
N SER A 441 10.83 27.59 -5.57
CA SER A 441 9.40 27.39 -5.30
C SER A 441 8.66 28.73 -5.31
N VAL A 442 8.05 29.10 -6.44
CA VAL A 442 7.37 30.37 -6.57
C VAL A 442 6.19 30.30 -5.62
N GLN A 443 6.25 31.09 -4.55
CA GLN A 443 5.08 31.34 -3.74
C GLN A 443 4.14 32.18 -4.60
N VAL A 444 3.05 31.56 -5.02
CA VAL A 444 1.98 32.26 -5.72
C VAL A 444 1.02 32.78 -4.68
N ASN A 445 0.68 34.06 -4.78
CA ASN A 445 -0.27 34.69 -3.89
C ASN A 445 -1.66 34.01 -4.04
N PRO A 446 -2.23 33.49 -2.94
CA PRO A 446 -3.55 32.83 -2.94
C PRO A 446 -4.72 33.59 -3.49
N GLU A 447 -4.68 34.91 -3.38
CA GLU A 447 -5.82 35.76 -3.66
C GLU A 447 -5.69 36.39 -5.06
N THR A 448 -4.47 36.65 -5.52
CA THR A 448 -4.21 37.39 -6.77
C THR A 448 -3.71 36.51 -7.91
N ASN A 449 -3.24 35.29 -7.63
CA ASN A 449 -2.66 34.38 -8.63
C ASN A 449 -1.41 34.97 -9.34
N GLU A 450 -0.78 35.99 -8.73
CA GLU A 450 0.44 36.63 -9.23
C GLU A 450 1.69 35.93 -8.69
N THR A 451 2.69 35.81 -9.56
CA THR A 451 4.04 35.34 -9.21
C THR A 451 4.83 36.48 -8.58
N LEU A 452 5.30 36.29 -7.36
CA LEU A 452 6.33 37.17 -6.79
C LEU A 452 7.63 36.91 -7.56
N ASN A 453 8.00 37.83 -8.45
CA ASN A 453 9.28 37.76 -9.16
C ASN A 453 10.40 38.26 -8.23
N GLU A 454 11.48 37.47 -8.13
CA GLU A 454 12.72 37.88 -7.47
C GLU A 454 13.47 38.87 -8.37
N GLU A 455 13.31 40.17 -8.13
CA GLU A 455 14.08 41.22 -8.81
C GLU A 455 15.45 41.51 -8.15
N ASN A 456 15.95 40.65 -7.25
CA ASN A 456 17.22 40.89 -6.53
C ASN A 456 18.07 39.63 -6.33
N ALA A 457 18.37 38.90 -7.41
CA ALA A 457 19.35 37.81 -7.39
C ALA A 457 20.58 38.16 -8.25
N GLU A 458 21.18 39.31 -7.99
CA GLU A 458 22.58 39.58 -8.37
C GLU A 458 23.45 39.48 -7.12
N ASP A 459 24.64 38.89 -7.29
CA ASP A 459 25.69 38.62 -6.31
C ASP A 459 25.46 37.53 -5.24
N SER A 460 25.81 36.29 -5.60
CA SER A 460 26.77 35.53 -4.76
C SER A 460 27.43 34.40 -5.55
N ASP A 461 28.66 34.65 -5.99
CA ASP A 461 29.63 33.63 -6.38
C ASP A 461 30.05 32.82 -5.14
N THR A 462 29.25 31.82 -4.74
CA THR A 462 29.72 30.72 -3.90
C THR A 462 29.10 29.39 -4.31
N CYS A 463 29.96 28.38 -4.30
CA CYS A 463 29.84 27.09 -4.94
C CYS A 463 28.74 26.19 -4.32
N ASP A 464 28.15 25.33 -5.16
CA ASP A 464 27.35 24.12 -4.83
C ASP A 464 25.97 24.31 -4.17
N VAL A 465 25.14 25.21 -4.69
CA VAL A 465 23.69 25.15 -4.45
C VAL A 465 23.08 24.13 -5.41
N ASN A 466 22.76 22.94 -4.92
CA ASN A 466 21.90 22.00 -5.65
C ASN A 466 20.60 22.72 -6.01
N ILE A 467 20.42 23.09 -7.27
CA ILE A 467 19.20 23.72 -7.79
C ILE A 467 18.03 22.80 -7.45
N PHE A 468 17.22 23.19 -6.47
CA PHE A 468 16.05 22.40 -6.10
C PHE A 468 15.07 22.42 -7.28
N ASN A 469 14.91 21.29 -7.96
CA ASN A 469 13.78 21.09 -8.87
C ASN A 469 12.50 21.09 -8.03
N GLY A 470 11.85 22.25 -7.93
CA GLY A 470 10.63 22.43 -7.14
C GLY A 470 9.49 21.50 -7.56
N ARG A 471 8.44 21.46 -6.74
CA ARG A 471 7.21 20.73 -7.02
C ARG A 471 6.01 21.67 -6.97
N LEU A 472 5.15 21.59 -7.98
CA LEU A 472 3.78 22.06 -7.87
C LEU A 472 2.98 21.00 -7.10
N ILE A 473 2.62 21.31 -5.86
CA ILE A 473 1.99 20.33 -4.96
C ILE A 473 0.52 20.15 -5.29
N ILE A 474 0.12 18.90 -5.55
CA ILE A 474 -1.29 18.46 -5.54
C ILE A 474 -1.61 17.85 -4.18
N GLY A 475 -0.71 17.02 -3.67
CA GLY A 475 -0.65 16.55 -2.30
C GLY A 475 -1.84 15.70 -1.86
N ARG A 476 -2.57 15.07 -2.79
CA ARG A 476 -3.78 14.29 -2.48
C ARG A 476 -4.18 13.31 -3.58
N ALA A 477 -5.16 12.46 -3.27
CA ALA A 477 -5.86 11.62 -4.22
C ALA A 477 -6.76 12.45 -5.14
N VAL A 478 -6.55 12.33 -6.45
CA VAL A 478 -7.27 13.08 -7.48
C VAL A 478 -7.58 12.22 -8.70
N VAL A 479 -8.50 12.72 -9.52
CA VAL A 479 -8.65 12.34 -10.92
C VAL A 479 -7.99 13.39 -11.80
N SER A 480 -7.17 12.98 -12.75
CA SER A 480 -6.58 13.88 -13.76
C SER A 480 -6.44 13.21 -15.11
N SER A 481 -5.95 13.95 -16.11
CA SER A 481 -5.36 13.37 -17.31
C SER A 481 -4.02 12.69 -17.01
N LEU A 482 -3.33 12.19 -18.03
CA LEU A 482 -1.93 11.74 -17.93
C LEU A 482 -0.91 12.88 -18.05
N ALA A 483 -1.36 14.13 -18.12
CA ALA A 483 -0.51 15.31 -18.21
C ALA A 483 -1.00 16.46 -17.30
N PRO A 484 -1.24 16.23 -15.99
CA PRO A 484 -1.72 17.27 -15.09
C PRO A 484 -0.70 18.41 -15.00
N GLY A 485 -1.17 19.64 -15.16
CA GLY A 485 -0.35 20.86 -15.09
C GLY A 485 0.50 21.13 -16.33
N ALA A 486 0.39 20.35 -17.41
CA ALA A 486 1.15 20.57 -18.63
C ALA A 486 0.86 21.92 -19.30
N GLU A 487 -0.27 22.55 -18.98
CA GLU A 487 -0.63 23.90 -19.41
C GLU A 487 0.16 25.00 -18.71
N LEU A 488 0.82 24.69 -17.60
CA LEU A 488 1.50 25.67 -16.76
C LEU A 488 2.95 25.87 -17.22
N PRO A 489 3.39 27.12 -17.47
CA PRO A 489 4.72 27.41 -18.04
C PRO A 489 5.88 26.96 -17.15
N GLN A 490 5.66 26.86 -15.84
CA GLN A 490 6.65 26.43 -14.84
C GLN A 490 6.84 24.91 -14.76
N VAL A 491 5.96 24.11 -15.37
CA VAL A 491 6.07 22.64 -15.32
C VAL A 491 7.19 22.14 -16.23
N ALA A 492 7.95 21.15 -15.74
CA ALA A 492 9.17 20.67 -16.38
C ALA A 492 8.94 19.97 -17.74
N SER A 493 7.78 19.36 -17.93
CA SER A 493 7.44 18.60 -19.14
C SER A 493 6.11 19.08 -19.71
N THR A 494 6.12 19.41 -20.99
CA THR A 494 4.92 19.76 -21.77
C THR A 494 4.00 18.56 -22.04
N ASN A 495 4.51 17.32 -21.86
CA ASN A 495 3.72 16.09 -21.94
C ASN A 495 3.33 15.55 -20.54
N GLY A 496 3.71 16.26 -19.46
CA GLY A 496 3.44 15.90 -18.09
C GLY A 496 3.95 14.51 -17.71
N LEU A 497 3.06 13.61 -17.30
CA LEU A 497 3.45 12.27 -16.85
C LEU A 497 3.74 11.32 -18.03
N LEU A 498 3.21 11.57 -19.22
CA LEU A 498 3.35 10.72 -20.40
C LEU A 498 4.81 10.43 -20.76
N ASP A 499 5.72 11.40 -20.60
CA ASP A 499 7.15 11.20 -20.88
C ASP A 499 7.76 10.08 -20.03
N ARG A 500 7.23 9.87 -18.82
CA ARG A 500 7.78 8.95 -17.83
C ARG A 500 7.04 7.63 -17.73
N ILE A 501 5.81 7.54 -18.27
CA ILE A 501 5.04 6.29 -18.28
C ILE A 501 5.83 5.23 -19.03
N GLU A 502 6.01 4.07 -18.39
CA GLU A 502 6.71 2.94 -18.98
C GLU A 502 5.79 1.72 -19.14
N ARG A 503 4.68 1.60 -18.40
CA ARG A 503 3.87 0.37 -18.38
C ARG A 503 2.38 0.58 -18.13
N ILE A 504 1.56 -0.24 -18.80
CA ILE A 504 0.20 -0.60 -18.38
C ILE A 504 0.28 -1.97 -17.71
N VAL A 505 -0.43 -2.16 -16.61
CA VAL A 505 -0.60 -3.46 -15.95
C VAL A 505 -2.08 -3.78 -15.84
N ILE A 506 -2.54 -4.78 -16.60
CA ILE A 506 -3.92 -5.27 -16.54
C ILE A 506 -4.02 -6.33 -15.43
N LEU A 507 -4.85 -6.07 -14.43
CA LEU A 507 -5.17 -6.97 -13.33
C LEU A 507 -6.39 -7.83 -13.70
N PRO A 508 -6.60 -9.02 -13.11
CA PRO A 508 -5.57 -9.96 -12.73
C PRO A 508 -5.13 -10.80 -13.94
N GLU A 509 -3.90 -11.29 -13.90
CA GLU A 509 -3.57 -12.62 -14.42
C GLU A 509 -2.47 -13.19 -13.52
N VAL A 510 -2.78 -14.23 -12.73
CA VAL A 510 -1.77 -14.98 -11.96
C VAL A 510 -1.72 -16.40 -12.51
N GLU A 511 -1.01 -16.57 -13.63
CA GLU A 511 -0.31 -17.84 -13.87
C GLU A 511 1.13 -17.70 -13.39
N ASN A 512 1.53 -18.68 -12.58
CA ASN A 512 2.79 -18.75 -11.87
C ASN A 512 4.01 -18.49 -12.78
N LYS A 513 4.63 -17.32 -12.66
CA LYS A 513 6.05 -17.16 -12.99
C LYS A 513 6.82 -16.91 -11.71
N THR A 514 7.48 -17.96 -11.23
CA THR A 514 8.58 -17.89 -10.28
C THR A 514 9.52 -16.75 -10.68
N PRO A 515 10.00 -15.90 -9.75
CA PRO A 515 10.90 -14.82 -10.11
C PRO A 515 12.16 -15.41 -10.75
N VAL A 516 12.37 -15.14 -12.04
CA VAL A 516 13.68 -15.32 -12.67
C VAL A 516 14.57 -14.26 -12.05
N VAL A 517 15.42 -14.68 -11.13
CA VAL A 517 16.54 -13.87 -10.65
C VAL A 517 17.36 -13.49 -11.89
N SER A 518 17.39 -12.20 -12.21
CA SER A 518 18.23 -11.65 -13.27
C SER A 518 19.70 -11.83 -12.90
N LYS A 519 20.30 -12.97 -13.29
CA LYS A 519 21.75 -13.09 -13.35
C LYS A 519 22.23 -12.27 -14.53
N LYS A 520 22.77 -11.07 -14.28
CA LYS A 520 23.91 -10.50 -15.02
C LYS A 520 24.40 -9.19 -14.40
N ALA A 521 25.55 -9.26 -13.73
CA ALA A 521 26.64 -8.29 -13.85
C ALA A 521 27.85 -8.75 -13.00
N VAL A 522 28.55 -9.79 -13.45
CA VAL A 522 29.98 -9.95 -13.15
C VAL A 522 30.68 -10.25 -14.48
N SER A 523 30.84 -9.21 -15.30
CA SER A 523 31.76 -9.27 -16.43
C SER A 523 33.16 -8.97 -15.89
N LYS A 524 34.02 -9.98 -16.00
CA LYS A 524 35.45 -9.97 -15.71
C LYS A 524 36.13 -8.74 -16.32
N LYS A 525 36.73 -7.88 -15.49
CA LYS A 525 37.90 -7.08 -15.86
C LYS A 525 39.11 -8.03 -15.87
N LYS A 526 39.57 -8.44 -17.05
CA LYS A 526 40.97 -8.87 -17.27
C LYS A 526 41.31 -8.71 -18.76
N SER A 527 41.93 -7.59 -19.10
CA SER A 527 42.86 -7.49 -20.23
C SER A 527 43.64 -6.16 -20.15
N LYS A 528 44.93 -6.23 -19.83
CA LYS A 528 46.05 -5.59 -20.56
C LYS A 528 47.35 -5.60 -19.72
N LYS A 529 48.24 -6.54 -20.06
CA LYS A 529 49.70 -6.37 -20.16
C LYS A 529 50.22 -7.58 -20.96
N LYS A 530 50.30 -7.44 -22.29
CA LYS A 530 51.53 -7.18 -23.08
C LYS A 530 52.57 -8.32 -22.99
N THR A 531 52.47 -9.18 -24.00
CA THR A 531 53.53 -9.80 -24.83
C THR A 531 55.00 -9.61 -24.47
N LYS A 532 55.72 -10.75 -24.46
CA LYS A 532 57.09 -11.08 -24.93
C LYS A 532 57.52 -12.28 -24.09
N GLY A 533 58.07 -13.40 -24.56
CA GLY A 533 58.55 -13.88 -25.85
C GLY A 533 59.25 -15.22 -25.55
N ASN A 534 59.28 -16.12 -26.53
CA ASN A 534 60.02 -17.37 -26.64
C ASN A 534 61.14 -17.68 -25.61
N LYS A 535 61.19 -18.92 -25.11
CA LYS A 535 62.15 -19.95 -25.60
C LYS A 535 62.04 -21.29 -24.86
N ALA A 536 62.37 -22.31 -25.63
CA ALA A 536 62.40 -23.74 -25.37
C ALA A 536 63.35 -24.23 -24.25
N LYS A 537 63.08 -25.46 -23.77
CA LYS A 537 63.99 -26.63 -23.59
C LYS A 537 63.34 -27.59 -22.57
N SER A 538 62.85 -28.76 -22.99
CA SER A 538 63.55 -30.04 -23.20
C SER A 538 63.83 -30.84 -21.92
N SER A 539 63.31 -32.08 -21.93
CA SER A 539 63.85 -33.29 -21.27
C SER A 539 63.64 -33.38 -19.75
N LYS A 540 63.50 -34.54 -19.10
CA LYS A 540 63.64 -35.96 -19.47
C LYS A 540 63.13 -36.76 -18.25
N ALA A 541 62.57 -37.96 -18.48
CA ALA A 541 62.79 -39.19 -17.69
C ALA A 541 62.36 -39.18 -16.19
N LYS A 542 61.97 -40.27 -15.54
CA LYS A 542 61.86 -41.70 -15.86
C LYS A 542 61.21 -42.36 -14.62
N LYS A 543 60.54 -43.50 -14.86
CA LYS A 543 60.48 -44.70 -14.00
C LYS A 543 59.73 -44.56 -12.66
N SER A 544 59.01 -45.55 -12.16
CA SER A 544 58.86 -46.97 -12.54
C SER A 544 57.76 -47.59 -11.69
N GLN A 545 57.09 -48.62 -12.25
CA GLN A 545 56.82 -49.95 -11.68
C GLN A 545 56.38 -50.05 -10.20
N LYS A 546 55.44 -50.90 -9.80
CA LYS A 546 55.03 -52.22 -10.31
C LYS A 546 53.90 -52.72 -9.41
N SER A 547 53.06 -53.60 -9.99
CA SER A 547 52.47 -54.82 -9.38
C SER A 547 51.65 -54.68 -8.09
N SER A 548 50.53 -55.35 -7.88
CA SER A 548 49.89 -56.42 -8.62
C SER A 548 48.61 -56.84 -7.89
N LYS A 549 47.65 -57.26 -8.70
CA LYS A 549 46.79 -58.44 -8.54
C LYS A 549 45.79 -58.52 -7.38
N ASN A 550 44.60 -58.86 -7.86
CA ASN A 550 43.68 -59.91 -7.40
C ASN A 550 42.64 -59.46 -6.37
N LYS A 551 41.38 -59.40 -6.82
CA LYS A 551 40.37 -60.49 -6.77
C LYS A 551 39.75 -60.50 -5.38
N LYS A 552 38.44 -60.60 -5.19
CA LYS A 552 37.28 -60.84 -6.04
C LYS A 552 36.11 -60.79 -5.05
N THR A 553 34.92 -60.37 -5.49
CA THR A 553 33.59 -60.85 -5.04
C THR A 553 33.20 -60.63 -3.56
N SER A 554 31.97 -60.37 -3.17
CA SER A 554 30.66 -60.37 -3.83
C SER A 554 29.62 -60.01 -2.77
N GLY A 555 28.51 -59.40 -3.21
CA GLY A 555 27.18 -59.57 -2.61
C GLY A 555 26.91 -58.74 -1.37
N LYS A 556 25.68 -58.41 -1.02
CA LYS A 556 24.37 -58.53 -1.67
C LYS A 556 23.43 -57.74 -0.75
N LYS A 557 22.46 -57.01 -1.32
CA LYS A 557 21.13 -56.65 -0.76
C LYS A 557 21.00 -56.43 0.76
N LYS A 558 20.60 -55.23 1.16
CA LYS A 558 19.19 -54.84 1.35
C LYS A 558 19.08 -53.32 1.37
#